data_AF-A0A9D4Z935-F1
#
_entry.id   AF-A0A9D4Z935-F1
#
_cell.length_a   1.000
_cell.length_b   1.000
_cell.length_c   1.000
_cell.angle_alpha   90.00
_cell.angle_beta   90.00
_cell.angle_gamma   90.00
#
_symmetry.space_group_name_H-M   'P 1'
#
loop_
_entity.id
_entity.type
_entity.pdbx_description
1 polymer ?
#
loop_
_entity_poly.entity_id
_entity_poly.type
_entity_poly.pdbx_seq_one_letter_code
_entity_poly.pdbx_strand_id
1 'polypeptide(L)'
;MAEEGKLKIEKFNGKNYQHWKMQIEDYLYQKDLYLPLGGLAKKPATMANEAWIVLDRKALGKIRLSLASMVAFNVSEMKTTEDLMKSLDDFYEKPSASNK
;
A
#
# COMPACT_ATOMS: atom_id res chain seq x y z
N MET A 1 -20.90 1.91 -21.34
CA MET A 1 -20.04 1.42 -20.25
C MET A 1 -18.66 1.98 -20.54
N ALA A 2 -18.28 3.08 -19.89
CA ALA A 2 -16.92 3.59 -20.04
C ALA A 2 -16.00 2.56 -19.38
N GLU A 3 -15.04 2.02 -20.12
CA GLU A 3 -13.84 1.50 -19.48
C GLU A 3 -13.28 2.69 -18.68
N GLU A 4 -13.53 2.72 -17.37
CA GLU A 4 -12.74 3.52 -16.45
C GLU A 4 -11.30 3.24 -16.83
N GLY A 5 -10.64 4.22 -17.45
CA GLY A 5 -9.30 4.04 -18.02
C GLY A 5 -8.45 3.34 -16.98
N LYS A 6 -8.04 2.10 -17.26
CA LYS A 6 -7.31 1.26 -16.32
C LYS A 6 -6.10 2.06 -15.84
N LEU A 7 -6.21 2.66 -14.67
CA LEU A 7 -5.09 3.29 -13.98
C LEU A 7 -4.10 2.16 -13.69
N LYS A 8 -3.10 2.06 -14.55
CA LYS A 8 -2.09 1.02 -14.49
C LYS A 8 -0.94 1.60 -13.68
N ILE A 9 -0.99 1.36 -12.37
CA ILE A 9 0.17 1.61 -11.51
C ILE A 9 1.27 0.65 -11.96
N GLU A 10 2.43 1.19 -12.28
CA GLU A 10 3.60 0.36 -12.59
C GLU A 10 4.02 -0.41 -11.35
N LYS A 11 4.47 -1.65 -11.56
CA LYS A 11 4.92 -2.47 -10.43
C LYS A 11 6.19 -1.89 -9.83
N PHE A 12 6.17 -1.61 -8.52
CA PHE A 12 7.34 -1.12 -7.82
C PHE A 12 8.44 -2.17 -7.79
N ASN A 13 9.62 -1.78 -8.28
CA ASN A 13 10.79 -2.64 -8.41
C ASN A 13 11.97 -2.20 -7.54
N GLY A 14 11.75 -1.29 -6.59
CA GLY A 14 12.81 -0.74 -5.73
C GLY A 14 13.33 0.64 -6.15
N LYS A 15 12.93 1.18 -7.31
CA LYS A 15 13.30 2.52 -7.78
C LYS A 15 12.13 3.50 -7.72
N ASN A 16 12.42 4.78 -7.54
CA ASN A 16 11.44 5.87 -7.51
C ASN A 16 10.32 5.63 -6.50
N TYR A 17 10.66 5.16 -5.30
CA TYR A 17 9.70 4.75 -4.28
C TYR A 17 8.63 5.81 -3.98
N GLN A 18 9.04 7.08 -3.82
CA GLN A 18 8.13 8.20 -3.57
C GLN A 18 7.07 8.37 -4.66
N HIS A 19 7.45 8.18 -5.94
CA HIS A 19 6.51 8.28 -7.04
C HIS A 19 5.50 7.12 -7.04
N TRP A 20 5.98 5.89 -6.82
CA TRP A 20 5.07 4.74 -6.71
C TRP A 20 4.15 4.86 -5.49
N LYS A 21 4.67 5.28 -4.33
CA LYS A 21 3.92 5.48 -3.08
C LYS A 21 2.77 6.45 -3.30
N MET A 22 3.05 7.60 -3.91
CA MET A 22 2.03 8.57 -4.32
C MET A 22 0.94 7.93 -5.19
N GLN A 23 1.31 7.18 -6.23
CA GLN A 23 0.33 6.55 -7.13
C GLN A 23 -0.54 5.50 -6.45
N ILE A 24 0.04 4.64 -5.60
CA ILE A 24 -0.73 3.59 -4.91
C ILE A 24 -1.64 4.19 -3.83
N GLU A 25 -1.20 5.23 -3.12
CA GLU A 25 -2.04 5.95 -2.16
C GLU A 25 -3.26 6.59 -2.86
N ASP A 26 -3.05 7.36 -3.94
CA ASP A 26 -4.12 7.97 -4.73
C ASP A 26 -5.12 6.92 -5.24
N TYR A 27 -4.63 5.77 -5.71
CA TYR A 27 -5.49 4.67 -6.14
C TYR A 27 -6.33 4.10 -5.00
N LEU A 28 -5.77 3.95 -3.79
CA LEU A 28 -6.52 3.49 -2.62
C LEU A 28 -7.58 4.51 -2.22
N TYR A 29 -7.30 5.82 -2.30
CA TYR A 29 -8.31 6.87 -2.08
C TYR A 29 -9.45 6.80 -3.08
N GLN A 30 -9.15 6.66 -4.38
CA GLN A 30 -10.17 6.53 -5.42
C GLN A 30 -11.06 5.28 -5.30
N LYS A 31 -10.60 4.26 -4.57
CA LYS A 31 -11.32 3.00 -4.36
C LYS A 31 -11.91 2.86 -2.95
N ASP A 32 -11.88 3.92 -2.15
CA ASP A 32 -12.34 3.92 -0.75
C ASP A 32 -11.62 2.87 0.13
N LEU A 33 -10.36 2.57 -0.18
CA LEU A 33 -9.51 1.60 0.51
C LEU A 33 -8.38 2.25 1.33
N TYR A 34 -8.46 3.56 1.58
CA TYR A 34 -7.37 4.33 2.19
C TYR A 34 -7.29 4.22 3.73
N LEU A 35 -8.41 3.94 4.42
CA LEU A 35 -8.44 3.92 5.90
C LEU A 35 -7.38 3.00 6.53
N PRO A 36 -7.11 1.79 6.00
CA PRO A 36 -6.11 0.89 6.57
C PRO A 36 -4.67 1.42 6.52
N LEU A 37 -4.37 2.44 5.71
CA LEU A 37 -3.04 3.07 5.69
C LEU A 37 -2.66 3.67 7.05
N GLY A 38 -3.65 4.19 7.80
CA GLY A 38 -3.44 4.75 9.13
C GLY A 38 -3.66 3.77 10.28
N GLY A 39 -3.78 2.47 9.97
CA GLY A 39 -3.91 1.42 10.98
C GLY A 39 -5.20 1.46 11.79
N LEU A 40 -5.21 0.71 12.89
CA LEU A 40 -6.37 0.63 13.80
C LEU A 40 -6.74 2.00 14.40
N ALA A 41 -5.79 2.93 14.51
CA ALA A 41 -6.03 4.28 14.98
C ALA A 41 -6.99 5.08 14.07
N LYS A 42 -7.12 4.69 12.79
CA LYS A 42 -8.07 5.28 11.84
C LYS A 42 -9.35 4.46 11.66
N LYS A 43 -9.51 3.35 12.38
CA LYS A 43 -10.74 2.56 12.34
C LYS A 43 -11.91 3.37 12.95
N PRO A 44 -13.01 3.61 12.21
CA PRO A 44 -14.19 4.27 12.77
C PRO A 44 -14.82 3.45 13.90
N ALA A 45 -15.27 4.11 14.97
CA ALA A 45 -15.90 3.44 16.12
C ALA A 45 -17.18 2.66 15.74
N THR A 46 -17.89 3.10 14.71
CA THR A 46 -19.10 2.47 14.19
C THR A 46 -18.83 1.26 13.29
N MET A 47 -17.57 1.00 12.92
CA MET A 47 -17.22 -0.09 12.01
C MET A 47 -16.99 -1.41 12.78
N ALA A 48 -17.68 -2.46 12.34
CA ALA A 48 -17.47 -3.83 12.84
C ALA A 48 -16.04 -4.32 12.59
N ASN A 49 -15.54 -5.22 13.45
CA ASN A 49 -14.17 -5.75 13.33
C ASN A 49 -13.99 -6.56 12.05
N GLU A 50 -14.97 -7.36 11.68
CA GLU A 50 -14.97 -8.19 10.49
C GLU A 50 -14.94 -7.33 9.22
N ALA A 51 -15.73 -6.24 9.20
CA ALA A 51 -15.71 -5.27 8.11
C ALA A 51 -14.34 -4.61 7.96
N TRP A 52 -13.70 -4.26 9.07
CA TRP A 52 -12.33 -3.71 9.06
C TRP A 52 -11.30 -4.72 8.53
N ILE A 53 -11.35 -5.98 8.98
CA ILE A 53 -10.44 -7.04 8.49
C ILE A 53 -10.56 -7.21 6.97
N VAL A 54 -11.79 -7.19 6.44
CA VAL A 54 -12.04 -7.27 5.00
C VAL A 54 -11.49 -6.04 4.27
N LEU A 55 -11.68 -4.84 4.81
CA LEU A 55 -11.17 -3.60 4.23
C LEU A 55 -9.63 -3.59 4.19
N ASP A 56 -8.99 -3.91 5.31
CA ASP A 56 -7.53 -4.00 5.42
C ASP A 56 -6.97 -5.05 4.46
N ARG A 57 -7.59 -6.23 4.38
CA ARG A 57 -7.16 -7.28 3.44
C ARG A 57 -7.27 -6.84 1.98
N LYS A 58 -8.29 -6.06 1.62
CA LYS A 58 -8.45 -5.51 0.27
C LYS A 58 -7.35 -4.50 -0.05
N ALA A 59 -7.10 -3.53 0.83
CA ALA A 59 -6.05 -2.54 0.66
C ALA A 59 -4.66 -3.21 0.57
N LEU A 60 -4.35 -4.10 1.51
CA LEU A 60 -3.13 -4.92 1.53
C LEU A 60 -2.93 -5.67 0.20
N GLY A 61 -3.98 -6.29 -0.32
CA GLY A 61 -3.94 -7.00 -1.60
C GLY A 61 -3.62 -6.07 -2.79
N LYS A 62 -4.20 -4.86 -2.83
CA LYS A 62 -3.91 -3.89 -3.89
C LYS A 62 -2.47 -3.44 -3.88
N ILE A 63 -1.91 -3.14 -2.70
CA ILE A 63 -0.51 -2.76 -2.59
C ILE A 63 0.38 -3.92 -3.06
N ARG A 64 0.19 -5.14 -2.54
CA ARG A 64 0.98 -6.33 -2.95
C ARG A 64 0.93 -6.60 -4.45
N LEU A 65 -0.22 -6.41 -5.09
CA LEU A 65 -0.38 -6.60 -6.54
C LEU A 65 0.35 -5.53 -7.37
N SER A 66 0.61 -4.37 -6.78
CA SER A 66 1.41 -3.29 -7.39
C SER A 66 2.91 -3.41 -7.11
N LEU A 67 3.38 -4.51 -6.51
CA LEU A 67 4.80 -4.79 -6.28
C LEU A 67 5.35 -5.75 -7.33
N ALA A 68 6.63 -5.58 -7.69
CA ALA A 68 7.39 -6.61 -8.38
C ALA A 68 7.61 -7.82 -7.45
N SER A 69 7.76 -9.02 -8.02
CA SER A 69 7.78 -10.27 -7.25
C SER A 69 8.81 -10.29 -6.12
N MET A 70 10.01 -9.74 -6.34
CA MET A 70 11.06 -9.69 -5.34
C MET A 70 10.71 -8.77 -4.17
N VAL A 71 10.11 -7.60 -4.44
CA VAL A 71 9.67 -6.67 -3.39
C VAL A 71 8.50 -7.27 -2.61
N ALA A 72 7.54 -7.89 -3.32
CA ALA A 72 6.40 -8.56 -2.68
C ALA A 72 6.83 -9.70 -1.74
N PHE A 73 7.88 -10.45 -2.10
CA PHE A 73 8.45 -11.50 -1.26
C PHE A 73 9.03 -10.95 0.04
N ASN A 74 9.74 -9.80 0.00
CA ASN A 74 10.35 -9.19 1.18
C ASN A 74 9.31 -8.75 2.24
N VAL A 75 8.05 -8.51 1.85
CA VAL A 75 6.97 -8.05 2.73
C VAL A 75 5.84 -9.09 2.88
N SER A 76 6.08 -10.35 2.50
CA SER A 76 5.03 -11.40 2.47
C SER A 76 4.39 -11.65 3.84
N GLU A 77 5.20 -11.53 4.90
CA GLU A 77 4.80 -11.77 6.29
C GLU A 77 3.96 -10.64 6.89
N MET A 78 3.92 -9.46 6.26
CA MET A 78 3.19 -8.29 6.78
C MET A 78 1.69 -8.50 6.69
N LYS A 79 1.01 -8.58 7.83
CA LYS A 79 -0.40 -8.98 7.90
C LYS A 79 -1.39 -7.83 7.72
N THR A 80 -0.94 -6.60 7.94
CA THR A 80 -1.77 -5.39 7.85
C THR A 80 -1.23 -4.44 6.79
N THR A 81 -2.11 -3.57 6.29
CA THR A 81 -1.73 -2.51 5.33
C THR A 81 -0.72 -1.54 5.95
N GLU A 82 -0.92 -1.17 7.22
CA GLU A 82 -0.04 -0.30 7.98
C GLU A 82 1.38 -0.90 8.12
N ASP A 83 1.49 -2.15 8.55
CA ASP A 83 2.80 -2.81 8.73
C ASP A 83 3.54 -2.96 7.41
N LEU A 84 2.81 -3.27 6.33
CA LEU A 84 3.39 -3.37 5.00
C LEU A 84 3.94 -2.02 4.53
N MET A 85 3.16 -0.93 4.66
CA MET A 85 3.62 0.40 4.26
C MET A 85 4.82 0.87 5.08
N LYS A 86 4.78 0.69 6.41
CA LYS A 86 5.93 1.01 7.29
C LYS A 86 7.19 0.25 6.88
N SER A 87 7.06 -1.03 6.56
CA SER A 87 8.20 -1.84 6.11
C SER A 87 8.79 -1.33 4.79
N LEU A 88 7.93 -0.92 3.85
CA LEU A 88 8.39 -0.34 2.58
C LEU A 88 9.07 1.02 2.80
N ASP A 89 8.53 1.86 3.69
CA ASP A 89 9.16 3.12 4.08
C ASP A 89 10.55 2.87 4.69
N ASP A 90 10.65 1.91 5.60
CA ASP A 90 11.91 1.55 6.24
C ASP A 90 12.99 1.07 5.27
N PHE A 91 12.59 0.38 4.19
CA PHE A 91 13.51 -0.13 3.16
C PHE A 91 13.91 0.92 2.13
N TYR A 92 13.00 1.83 1.75
CA TYR A 92 13.14 2.63 0.53
C TYR A 92 13.03 4.15 0.72
N GLU A 93 12.58 4.65 1.87
CA GLU A 93 12.54 6.08 2.18
C GLU A 93 13.83 6.61 2.81
N LYS A 94 14.61 5.76 3.48
CA LYS A 94 15.86 6.19 4.11
C LYS A 94 16.84 6.67 3.03
N PRO A 95 17.37 7.90 3.12
CA PRO A 95 18.46 8.32 2.24
C PRO A 95 19.62 7.36 2.49
N SER A 96 20.06 6.65 1.44
CA SER A 96 21.33 5.96 1.52
C SER A 96 22.38 7.00 1.91
N ALA A 97 23.13 6.74 2.99
CA ALA A 97 24.23 7.60 3.44
C ALA A 97 25.41 7.59 2.44
N SER A 98 25.15 7.41 1.15
CA SER A 98 26.12 7.21 0.07
C SER A 98 25.90 8.15 -1.12
N ASN A 99 25.31 9.32 -0.88
CA ASN A 99 25.52 10.49 -1.74
C ASN A 99 26.34 11.51 -0.95
N LYS A 100 27.63 11.24 -0.82
CA LYS A 100 28.67 12.24 -0.56
C LYS A 100 29.82 12.00 -1.53
#